data_AF-A0A483A0G7-F1
#
_entry.id   AF-A0A483A0G7-F1
#
_cell.length_a   1.000
_cell.length_b   1.000
_cell.length_c   1.000
_cell.angle_alpha   90.00
_cell.angle_beta   90.00
_cell.angle_gamma   90.00
#
_symmetry.space_group_name_H-M   'P 1'
#
loop_
_entity.id
_entity.type
_entity.pdbx_description
1 polymer ?
#
loop_
_entity_poly.entity_id
_entity_poly.type
_entity_poly.pdbx_seq_one_letter_code
_entity_poly.pdbx_strand_id
1 'polypeptide(L)'
;MKIGKLVKTHIKKINSFCENEKHEFEKLLNPEDCKDTFGTNYPFYKEKSLIDSHNRRRYWATPYTVGDKTVRITNDWYSRHQDSFLKYLLSKKIINQKYLEQLNANEQEAKHYIRSPRKNARYKGNAIGNSSNLLIRNILSNLGLEQFNKDDWLKTKEYFDNSCVYCGNKDSLIMEHAIPINKESLGEHKLGNMVPSCKKCNIKKGNKRFDDFLDDNKKKNI
;
A
#
# COMPACT_ATOMS: atom_id res chain seq x y z
N MET A 1 16.62 -1.42 6.71
CA MET A 1 16.21 -2.69 6.04
C MET A 1 14.68 -2.81 6.09
N LYS A 2 13.96 -3.34 5.07
CA LYS A 2 12.48 -3.49 5.18
C LYS A 2 12.10 -4.45 6.32
N ILE A 3 11.14 -4.09 7.18
CA ILE A 3 10.73 -4.87 8.37
C ILE A 3 10.40 -6.33 8.05
N GLY A 4 9.68 -6.63 6.97
CA GLY A 4 9.36 -8.02 6.61
C GLY A 4 10.61 -8.86 6.32
N LYS A 5 11.68 -8.26 5.79
CA LYS A 5 12.98 -8.93 5.60
C LYS A 5 13.71 -9.11 6.93
N LEU A 6 13.63 -8.12 7.83
CA LEU A 6 14.18 -8.22 9.18
C LEU A 6 13.53 -9.40 9.92
N VAL A 7 12.19 -9.44 9.99
CA VAL A 7 11.45 -10.53 10.63
C VAL A 7 11.85 -11.88 10.03
N LYS A 8 11.83 -12.01 8.70
CA LYS A 8 12.25 -13.25 7.99
C LYS A 8 13.64 -13.74 8.36
N THR A 9 14.60 -12.83 8.52
CA THR A 9 15.97 -13.15 8.89
C THR A 9 16.05 -13.77 10.30
N HIS A 10 15.14 -13.37 11.20
CA HIS A 10 15.18 -13.78 12.60
C HIS A 10 14.20 -14.91 12.98
N ILE A 11 13.28 -15.31 12.09
CA ILE A 11 12.29 -16.39 12.37
C ILE A 11 12.97 -17.62 12.95
N LYS A 12 14.01 -18.15 12.28
CA LYS A 12 14.67 -19.39 12.73
C LYS A 12 15.17 -19.29 14.17
N LYS A 13 15.75 -18.14 14.55
CA LYS A 13 16.24 -17.92 15.91
C LYS A 13 15.09 -17.78 16.91
N ILE A 14 14.01 -17.10 16.53
CA ILE A 14 12.80 -17.00 17.35
C ILE A 14 12.18 -18.39 17.57
N ASN A 15 12.09 -19.22 16.52
CA ASN A 15 11.59 -20.59 16.63
C ASN A 15 12.41 -21.40 17.63
N SER A 16 13.75 -21.42 17.48
CA SER A 16 14.62 -22.14 18.41
C SER A 16 14.53 -21.61 19.84
N PHE A 17 14.31 -20.31 20.03
CA PHE A 17 14.04 -19.76 21.36
C PHE A 17 12.70 -20.28 21.92
N CYS A 18 11.64 -20.24 21.11
CA CYS A 18 10.29 -20.68 21.49
C CYS A 18 10.19 -22.19 21.77
N GLU A 19 11.04 -23.00 21.13
CA GLU A 19 11.14 -24.44 21.41
C GLU A 19 11.63 -24.72 22.83
N ASN A 20 12.53 -23.88 23.35
CA ASN A 20 13.04 -23.99 24.71
C ASN A 20 12.12 -23.28 25.73
N GLU A 21 11.50 -22.17 25.33
CA GLU A 21 10.65 -21.33 26.19
C GLU A 21 9.18 -21.37 25.73
N LYS A 22 8.46 -22.43 26.13
CA LYS A 22 7.06 -22.67 25.71
C LYS A 22 6.11 -21.51 26.05
N HIS A 23 6.32 -20.86 27.19
CA HIS A 23 5.50 -19.71 27.59
C HIS A 23 5.64 -18.52 26.63
N GLU A 24 6.81 -18.31 26.03
CA GLU A 24 6.95 -17.27 25.01
C GLU A 24 6.21 -17.64 23.73
N PHE A 25 6.24 -18.91 23.35
CA PHE A 25 5.48 -19.39 22.21
C PHE A 25 3.98 -19.15 22.36
N GLU A 26 3.43 -19.39 23.56
CA GLU A 26 2.02 -19.11 23.88
C GLU A 26 1.68 -17.62 23.76
N LYS A 27 2.55 -16.73 24.26
CA LYS A 27 2.40 -15.28 24.08
C LYS A 27 2.37 -14.87 22.61
N LEU A 28 3.24 -15.47 21.79
CA LEU A 28 3.28 -15.18 20.36
C LEU A 28 2.06 -15.72 19.58
N LEU A 29 1.26 -16.61 20.17
CA LEU A 29 -0.04 -17.05 19.63
C LEU A 29 -1.20 -16.14 20.07
N ASN A 30 -1.00 -15.30 21.09
CA ASN A 30 -2.02 -14.41 21.63
C ASN A 30 -1.99 -13.03 20.93
N PRO A 31 -3.12 -12.55 20.38
CA PRO A 31 -3.19 -11.24 19.73
C PRO A 31 -2.81 -10.08 20.64
N GLU A 32 -3.21 -10.10 21.91
CA GLU A 32 -3.04 -8.93 22.80
C GLU A 32 -1.61 -8.81 23.32
N ASP A 33 -0.99 -9.94 23.66
CA ASP A 33 0.45 -9.98 23.96
C ASP A 33 1.28 -9.47 22.76
N CYS A 34 0.88 -9.83 21.53
CA CYS A 34 1.53 -9.37 20.31
C CYS A 34 1.26 -7.89 20.03
N LYS A 35 0.07 -7.39 20.38
CA LYS A 35 -0.28 -5.98 20.27
C LYS A 35 0.59 -5.14 21.19
N ASP A 36 0.77 -5.57 22.43
CA ASP A 36 1.61 -4.88 23.42
C ASP A 36 3.10 -4.98 23.07
N THR A 37 3.54 -6.15 22.59
CA THR A 37 4.96 -6.39 22.28
C THR A 37 5.40 -5.74 20.98
N PHE A 38 4.60 -5.86 19.92
CA PHE A 38 4.98 -5.44 18.55
C PHE A 38 4.15 -4.29 18.00
N GLY A 39 2.94 -4.07 18.51
CA GLY A 39 1.95 -3.14 17.93
C GLY A 39 1.06 -3.76 16.85
N THR A 40 1.21 -5.06 16.56
CA THR A 40 0.46 -5.78 15.51
C THR A 40 -0.96 -6.10 15.96
N ASN A 41 -1.94 -6.04 15.06
CA ASN A 41 -3.34 -6.38 15.37
C ASN A 41 -3.64 -7.89 15.28
N TYR A 42 -2.67 -8.66 14.81
CA TYR A 42 -2.77 -10.11 14.65
C TYR A 42 -1.64 -10.76 15.43
N PRO A 43 -1.85 -11.98 15.95
CA PRO A 43 -0.82 -12.70 16.67
C PRO A 43 0.37 -13.00 15.76
N PHE A 44 1.57 -13.04 16.34
CA PHE A 44 2.79 -13.30 15.60
C PHE A 44 2.70 -14.65 14.89
N TYR A 45 2.28 -15.69 15.63
CA TYR A 45 1.98 -17.02 15.11
C TYR A 45 0.47 -17.28 15.05
N LYS A 46 0.07 -18.05 14.05
CA LYS A 46 -1.24 -18.71 14.02
C LYS A 46 -1.07 -20.13 13.53
N GLU A 47 -1.65 -21.09 14.26
CA GLU A 47 -1.62 -22.50 13.84
C GLU A 47 -2.28 -22.68 12.49
N LYS A 48 -1.64 -23.47 11.61
CA LYS A 48 -2.10 -23.66 10.22
C LYS A 48 -3.50 -24.26 10.16
N SER A 49 -3.86 -25.14 11.10
CA SER A 49 -5.18 -25.76 11.24
C SER A 49 -6.28 -24.75 11.60
N LEU A 50 -5.93 -23.67 12.30
CA LEU A 50 -6.86 -22.66 12.80
C LEU A 50 -7.02 -21.43 11.87
N ILE A 51 -6.41 -21.45 10.69
CA ILE A 51 -6.49 -20.36 9.71
C ILE A 51 -7.63 -20.63 8.73
N ASP A 52 -8.70 -19.85 8.83
CA ASP A 52 -9.81 -19.88 7.88
C ASP A 52 -9.41 -19.35 6.48
N SER A 53 -10.30 -19.57 5.51
CA SER A 53 -10.10 -19.15 4.12
C SER A 53 -9.99 -17.63 3.94
N HIS A 54 -10.68 -16.84 4.77
CA HIS A 54 -10.72 -15.38 4.71
C HIS A 54 -9.43 -14.75 5.27
N ASN A 55 -8.89 -15.34 6.34
CA ASN A 55 -7.70 -14.89 7.04
C ASN A 55 -6.40 -15.45 6.46
N ARG A 56 -6.47 -16.36 5.50
CA ARG A 56 -5.30 -16.91 4.80
C ARG A 56 -4.35 -15.84 4.25
N ARG A 57 -4.88 -14.70 3.77
CA ARG A 57 -4.07 -13.58 3.22
C ARG A 57 -3.35 -12.75 4.30
N ARG A 58 -3.77 -12.87 5.56
CA ARG A 58 -3.19 -12.14 6.70
C ARG A 58 -1.92 -12.80 7.25
N TYR A 59 -1.61 -14.02 6.81
CA TYR A 59 -0.43 -14.75 7.23
C TYR A 59 0.41 -15.13 6.01
N TRP A 60 1.72 -15.24 6.18
CA TRP A 60 2.62 -15.72 5.13
C TRP A 60 2.29 -17.16 4.74
N ALA A 61 2.40 -17.46 3.45
CA ALA A 61 2.06 -18.78 2.92
C ALA A 61 2.97 -19.90 3.47
N THR A 62 4.24 -19.58 3.70
CA THR A 62 5.26 -20.48 4.23
C THR A 62 4.94 -20.89 5.66
N PRO A 63 4.69 -22.18 5.93
CA PRO A 63 4.53 -22.69 7.29
C PRO A 63 5.90 -22.88 7.96
N TYR A 64 5.89 -22.84 9.29
CA TYR A 64 7.04 -23.12 10.15
C TYR A 64 6.63 -24.10 11.23
N THR A 65 7.55 -24.96 11.64
CA THR A 65 7.34 -25.88 12.77
C THR A 65 8.02 -25.28 14.00
N VAL A 66 7.32 -25.27 15.13
CA VAL A 66 7.85 -24.89 16.45
C VAL A 66 7.34 -25.93 17.43
N GLY A 67 8.24 -26.79 17.91
CA GLY A 67 7.85 -27.97 18.69
C GLY A 67 6.98 -28.93 17.85
N ASP A 68 5.80 -29.27 18.35
CA ASP A 68 4.80 -30.13 17.71
C ASP A 68 3.81 -29.36 16.81
N LYS A 69 3.84 -28.03 16.83
CA LYS A 69 2.86 -27.20 16.12
C LYS A 69 3.37 -26.69 14.77
N THR A 70 2.51 -26.75 13.76
CA THR A 70 2.74 -26.09 12.47
C THR A 70 2.03 -24.75 12.43
N VAL A 71 2.80 -23.66 12.38
CA VAL A 71 2.32 -22.28 12.46
C VAL A 71 2.63 -21.49 11.19
N ARG A 72 1.92 -20.38 11.00
CA ARG A 72 2.23 -19.34 10.02
C ARG A 72 2.42 -18.01 10.74
N ILE A 73 3.18 -17.11 10.11
CA ILE A 73 3.52 -15.81 10.68
C ILE A 73 2.64 -14.73 10.07
N THR A 74 2.21 -13.77 10.89
CA THR A 74 1.41 -12.64 10.42
C THR A 74 2.11 -11.80 9.35
N ASN A 75 1.33 -11.28 8.41
CA ASN A 75 1.76 -10.33 7.40
C ASN A 75 1.62 -8.87 7.88
N ASP A 76 1.19 -8.64 9.11
CA ASP A 76 0.89 -7.31 9.68
C ASP A 76 2.14 -6.51 10.10
N TRP A 77 3.17 -6.48 9.23
CA TRP A 77 4.45 -5.82 9.49
C TRP A 77 4.62 -4.55 8.66
N TYR A 78 4.68 -3.40 9.33
CA TYR A 78 4.95 -2.09 8.73
C TYR A 78 6.19 -1.45 9.34
N SER A 79 6.75 -0.41 8.70
CA SER A 79 7.96 0.28 9.15
C SER A 79 7.90 0.72 10.62
N ARG A 80 6.73 1.16 11.08
CA ARG A 80 6.49 1.58 12.47
C ARG A 80 6.68 0.47 13.52
N HIS A 81 6.66 -0.81 13.13
CA HIS A 81 6.87 -1.95 14.04
C HIS A 81 8.35 -2.35 14.17
N GLN A 82 9.27 -1.66 13.49
CA GLN A 82 10.67 -2.05 13.47
C GLN A 82 11.33 -1.95 14.85
N ASP A 83 11.10 -0.84 15.55
CA ASP A 83 11.74 -0.58 16.84
C ASP A 83 11.22 -1.52 17.93
N SER A 84 9.90 -1.76 17.97
CA SER A 84 9.29 -2.72 18.89
C SER A 84 9.80 -4.14 18.65
N PHE A 85 9.91 -4.56 17.39
CA PHE A 85 10.47 -5.86 17.04
C PHE A 85 11.94 -6.02 17.44
N LEU A 86 12.77 -5.00 17.22
CA LEU A 86 14.18 -5.03 17.64
C LEU A 86 14.33 -5.04 19.18
N LYS A 87 13.50 -4.26 19.89
CA LYS A 87 13.44 -4.28 21.36
C LYS A 87 13.07 -5.66 21.89
N TYR A 88 12.10 -6.32 21.28
CA TYR A 88 11.74 -7.70 21.60
C TYR A 88 12.92 -8.67 21.40
N LEU A 89 13.57 -8.63 20.23
CA LEU A 89 14.71 -9.51 19.95
C LEU A 89 15.86 -9.30 20.96
N LEU A 90 16.08 -8.05 21.38
CA LEU A 90 17.11 -7.71 22.36
C LEU A 90 16.72 -8.18 23.76
N SER A 91 15.46 -7.99 24.18
CA SER A 91 14.98 -8.40 25.51
C SER A 91 15.02 -9.93 25.69
N LYS A 92 14.78 -10.69 24.62
CA LYS A 92 14.91 -12.15 24.60
C LYS A 92 16.33 -12.65 24.32
N LYS A 93 17.30 -11.74 24.22
CA LYS A 93 18.72 -12.04 23.92
C LYS A 93 18.91 -12.83 22.61
N ILE A 94 17.96 -12.75 21.67
CA ILE A 94 18.04 -13.35 20.34
C ILE A 94 19.05 -12.59 19.46
N ILE A 95 19.16 -11.29 19.72
CA ILE A 95 20.21 -10.41 19.21
C ILE A 95 20.94 -9.76 20.39
N ASN A 96 22.11 -9.22 20.12
CA ASN A 96 22.90 -8.46 21.09
C ASN A 96 23.01 -6.99 20.68
N GLN A 97 23.50 -6.15 21.60
CA GLN A 97 23.66 -4.72 21.36
C GLN A 97 24.59 -4.43 20.17
N LYS A 98 25.67 -5.19 20.03
CA LYS A 98 26.61 -5.08 18.91
C LYS A 98 25.93 -5.28 17.55
N TYR A 99 25.00 -6.23 17.44
CA TYR A 99 24.24 -6.46 16.22
C TYR A 99 23.32 -5.27 15.88
N LEU A 100 22.71 -4.65 16.89
CA LEU A 100 21.87 -3.46 16.72
C LEU A 100 22.69 -2.27 16.22
N GLU A 101 23.87 -2.05 16.79
CA GLU A 101 24.82 -1.02 16.36
C GLU A 101 25.25 -1.21 14.90
N GLN A 102 25.58 -2.45 14.51
CA GLN A 102 25.92 -2.79 13.12
C GLN A 102 24.77 -2.53 12.16
N LEU A 103 23.53 -2.88 12.54
CA LEU A 103 22.36 -2.58 11.70
C LEU A 103 22.17 -1.08 11.50
N ASN A 104 22.35 -0.28 12.55
CA ASN A 104 22.24 1.17 12.49
C ASN A 104 23.36 1.80 11.65
N ALA A 105 24.61 1.35 11.82
CA ALA A 105 25.76 1.78 11.02
C ALA A 105 25.54 1.48 9.53
N ASN A 106 25.14 0.25 9.20
CA ASN A 106 24.82 -0.14 7.81
C ASN A 106 23.69 0.70 7.22
N GLU A 107 22.68 1.09 8.02
CA GLU A 107 21.62 1.97 7.54
C GLU A 107 22.10 3.40 7.28
N GLN A 108 23.01 3.91 8.12
CA GLN A 108 23.66 5.20 7.91
C GLN A 108 24.57 5.19 6.68
N GLU A 109 25.37 4.13 6.50
CA GLU A 109 26.22 3.94 5.33
C GLU A 109 25.40 3.77 4.04
N ALA A 110 24.31 3.01 4.06
CA ALA A 110 23.43 2.88 2.90
C ALA A 110 22.79 4.23 2.53
N LYS A 111 22.39 5.06 3.52
CA LYS A 111 21.92 6.44 3.29
C LYS A 111 23.03 7.32 2.72
N HIS A 112 24.28 7.08 3.09
CA HIS A 112 25.45 7.80 2.57
C HIS A 112 25.81 7.37 1.13
N TYR A 113 25.79 6.07 0.83
CA TYR A 113 26.15 5.51 -0.49
C TYR A 113 25.14 5.85 -1.59
N ILE A 114 23.84 5.98 -1.27
CA ILE A 114 22.80 6.37 -2.24
C ILE A 114 22.98 7.84 -2.72
N ARG A 115 23.91 8.61 -2.14
CA ARG A 115 24.22 10.00 -2.55
C ARG A 115 25.26 10.12 -3.68
N SER A 116 25.43 9.13 -4.55
CA SER A 116 26.19 9.38 -5.79
C SER A 116 25.28 10.11 -6.80
N PRO A 117 25.54 11.39 -7.13
CA PRO A 117 24.67 12.14 -8.02
C PRO A 117 24.76 11.54 -9.41
N ARG A 118 23.61 11.27 -10.06
CA ARG A 118 23.61 11.00 -11.51
C ARG A 118 24.32 12.18 -12.19
N LYS A 119 25.27 11.92 -13.10
CA LYS A 119 25.76 12.95 -14.04
C LYS A 119 24.51 13.51 -14.74
N ASN A 120 24.20 14.79 -14.50
CA ASN A 120 22.96 15.52 -14.89
C ASN A 120 21.78 15.53 -13.89
N ALA A 121 21.96 15.15 -12.61
CA ALA A 121 20.98 15.46 -11.58
C ALA A 121 21.06 16.94 -11.17
N ARG A 122 19.93 17.66 -11.23
CA ARG A 122 19.80 19.06 -10.76
C ARG A 122 20.27 19.18 -9.31
N TYR A 123 21.27 20.01 -9.05
CA TYR A 123 21.88 20.20 -7.72
C TYR A 123 20.82 20.65 -6.69
N LYS A 124 20.63 19.86 -5.62
CA LYS A 124 19.72 20.13 -4.47
C LYS A 124 18.27 20.53 -4.82
N GLY A 125 17.73 20.12 -5.97
CA GLY A 125 16.31 20.30 -6.23
C GLY A 125 15.50 19.15 -5.63
N ASN A 126 14.56 19.44 -4.73
CA ASN A 126 13.36 18.60 -4.65
C ASN A 126 12.79 18.47 -6.07
N ALA A 127 12.03 17.41 -6.37
CA ALA A 127 11.33 17.34 -7.66
C ALA A 127 10.31 18.49 -7.73
N ILE A 128 10.76 19.68 -8.15
CA ILE A 128 9.98 20.90 -8.30
C ILE A 128 8.76 20.57 -9.14
N GLY A 129 8.86 19.63 -10.08
CA GLY A 129 7.72 19.14 -10.85
C GLY A 129 6.50 18.75 -10.00
N ASN A 130 6.62 18.09 -8.85
CA ASN A 130 5.43 17.76 -8.06
C ASN A 130 4.85 19.00 -7.36
N SER A 131 5.70 19.85 -6.77
CA SER A 131 5.28 21.10 -6.12
C SER A 131 4.72 22.12 -7.11
N SER A 132 5.35 22.26 -8.28
CA SER A 132 4.87 23.08 -9.40
C SER A 132 3.57 22.53 -9.98
N ASN A 133 3.44 21.21 -10.15
CA ASN A 133 2.16 20.63 -10.57
C ASN A 133 1.06 20.84 -9.53
N LEU A 134 1.39 20.77 -8.23
CA LEU A 134 0.45 21.09 -7.16
C LEU A 134 0.05 22.57 -7.17
N LEU A 135 1.01 23.47 -7.39
CA LEU A 135 0.75 24.91 -7.52
C LEU A 135 -0.14 25.20 -8.73
N ILE A 136 0.20 24.68 -9.92
CA ILE A 136 -0.61 24.84 -11.13
C ILE A 136 -2.01 24.27 -10.92
N ARG A 137 -2.15 23.07 -10.34
CA ARG A 137 -3.47 22.49 -10.03
C ARG A 137 -4.24 23.32 -9.02
N ASN A 138 -3.58 23.86 -8.00
CA ASN A 138 -4.22 24.73 -7.02
C ASN A 138 -4.72 26.03 -7.68
N ILE A 139 -3.92 26.64 -8.54
CA ILE A 139 -4.34 27.81 -9.34
C ILE A 139 -5.53 27.43 -10.21
N LEU A 140 -5.43 26.39 -11.03
CA LEU A 140 -6.50 25.92 -11.93
C LEU A 140 -7.79 25.54 -11.18
N SER A 141 -7.68 24.92 -10.01
CA SER A 141 -8.84 24.56 -9.16
C SER A 141 -9.52 25.78 -8.54
N ASN A 142 -8.80 26.89 -8.36
CA ASN A 142 -9.33 28.15 -7.84
C ASN A 142 -9.66 29.17 -8.95
N LEU A 143 -9.39 28.84 -10.23
CA LEU A 143 -9.80 29.65 -11.36
C LEU A 143 -11.26 29.34 -11.69
N GLY A 144 -12.12 30.33 -11.46
CA GLY A 144 -13.57 30.26 -11.64
C GLY A 144 -14.33 30.14 -10.31
N LEU A 145 -15.65 30.26 -10.38
CA LEU A 145 -16.55 30.05 -9.23
C LEU A 145 -17.19 28.65 -9.23
N GLU A 146 -16.87 27.84 -10.24
CA GLU A 146 -17.49 26.54 -10.46
C GLU A 146 -16.92 25.50 -9.50
N GLN A 147 -17.79 24.96 -8.64
CA GLN A 147 -17.48 23.83 -7.77
C GLN A 147 -18.36 22.66 -8.17
N PHE A 148 -17.76 21.48 -8.36
CA PHE A 148 -18.51 20.26 -8.58
C PHE A 148 -19.02 19.71 -7.25
N ASN A 149 -20.33 19.79 -7.04
CA ASN A 149 -20.97 19.36 -5.79
C ASN A 149 -21.83 18.10 -6.00
N LYS A 150 -22.54 17.69 -4.94
CA LYS A 150 -23.39 16.49 -4.95
C LYS A 150 -24.54 16.59 -5.95
N ASP A 151 -25.13 17.77 -6.12
CA ASP A 151 -26.26 17.96 -7.04
C ASP A 151 -25.78 17.91 -8.49
N ASP A 152 -24.59 18.45 -8.78
CA ASP A 152 -23.95 18.30 -10.08
C ASP A 152 -23.67 16.84 -10.41
N TRP A 153 -23.28 16.05 -9.41
CA TRP A 153 -23.12 14.62 -9.60
C TRP A 153 -24.44 13.90 -9.87
N LEU A 154 -25.53 14.26 -9.18
CA LEU A 154 -26.85 13.69 -9.46
C LEU A 154 -27.32 14.02 -10.88
N LYS A 155 -27.20 15.29 -11.29
CA LYS A 155 -27.52 15.76 -12.65
C LYS A 155 -26.65 15.08 -13.70
N THR A 156 -25.36 14.89 -13.42
CA THR A 156 -24.43 14.18 -14.30
C THR A 156 -24.87 12.73 -14.51
N LYS A 157 -25.22 12.01 -13.43
CA LYS A 157 -25.72 10.64 -13.57
C LYS A 157 -27.04 10.58 -14.34
N GLU A 158 -27.94 11.51 -14.09
CA GLU A 158 -29.21 11.63 -14.81
C GLU A 158 -29.01 11.87 -16.30
N TYR A 159 -28.10 12.79 -16.67
CA TYR A 159 -27.72 13.07 -18.05
C TYR A 159 -27.24 11.82 -18.82
N PHE A 160 -26.59 10.89 -18.13
CA PHE A 160 -26.13 9.62 -18.71
C PHE A 160 -27.10 8.45 -18.44
N ASP A 161 -28.39 8.72 -18.20
CA ASP A 161 -29.45 7.72 -17.96
C ASP A 161 -29.13 6.73 -16.83
N ASN A 162 -28.39 7.20 -15.81
CA ASN A 162 -27.82 6.39 -14.74
C ASN A 162 -27.10 5.14 -15.29
N SER A 163 -26.27 5.34 -16.32
CA SER A 163 -25.52 4.28 -16.98
C SER A 163 -24.04 4.67 -17.15
N CYS A 164 -23.19 3.66 -17.37
CA CYS A 164 -21.77 3.88 -17.65
C CYS A 164 -21.62 4.51 -19.03
N VAL A 165 -20.93 5.65 -19.09
CA VAL A 165 -20.72 6.40 -20.35
C VAL A 165 -20.01 5.60 -21.44
N TYR A 166 -19.26 4.55 -21.08
CA TYR A 166 -18.48 3.76 -22.03
C TYR A 166 -19.16 2.49 -22.52
N CYS A 167 -20.03 1.87 -21.72
CA CYS A 167 -20.61 0.56 -22.04
C CYS A 167 -22.12 0.44 -21.78
N GLY A 168 -22.76 1.48 -21.26
CA GLY A 168 -24.19 1.49 -20.94
C GLY A 168 -24.61 0.65 -19.73
N ASN A 169 -23.68 -0.04 -19.05
CA ASN A 169 -24.02 -0.81 -17.85
C ASN A 169 -24.48 0.11 -16.71
N LYS A 170 -25.56 -0.25 -16.01
CA LYS A 170 -26.15 0.54 -14.92
C LYS A 170 -25.65 0.13 -13.52
N ASP A 171 -25.02 -1.04 -13.40
CA ASP A 171 -24.60 -1.55 -12.10
C ASP A 171 -23.31 -0.92 -11.57
N SER A 172 -23.35 -0.52 -10.28
CA SER A 172 -22.16 -0.08 -9.53
C SER A 172 -21.37 1.05 -10.18
N LEU A 173 -22.08 2.10 -10.60
CA LEU A 173 -21.47 3.31 -11.15
C LEU A 173 -20.57 4.00 -10.12
N ILE A 174 -19.37 4.32 -10.57
CA ILE A 174 -18.40 5.15 -9.85
C ILE A 174 -18.20 6.44 -10.62
N MET A 175 -17.73 7.44 -9.88
CA MET A 175 -17.33 8.72 -10.44
C MET A 175 -15.94 8.58 -11.08
N GLU A 176 -15.80 9.01 -12.33
CA GLU A 176 -14.56 8.95 -13.10
C GLU A 176 -14.24 10.31 -13.74
N HIS A 177 -12.95 10.59 -13.94
CA HIS A 177 -12.48 11.68 -14.78
C HIS A 177 -12.28 11.22 -16.24
N ALA A 178 -13.08 11.75 -17.16
CA ALA A 178 -12.98 11.45 -18.59
C ALA A 178 -11.58 11.80 -19.15
N ILE A 179 -11.06 12.96 -18.75
CA ILE A 179 -9.67 13.38 -18.91
C ILE A 179 -8.96 13.17 -17.57
N PRO A 180 -7.90 12.36 -17.51
CA PRO A 180 -7.22 12.01 -16.27
C PRO A 180 -6.51 13.19 -15.62
N ILE A 181 -6.54 13.24 -14.28
CA ILE A 181 -5.78 14.22 -13.48
C ILE A 181 -4.32 13.79 -13.36
N ASN A 182 -3.55 13.98 -14.44
CA ASN A 182 -2.12 13.64 -14.49
C ASN A 182 -1.27 14.87 -14.89
N LYS A 183 0.01 14.66 -15.22
CA LYS A 183 0.95 15.75 -15.56
C LYS A 183 0.91 16.17 -17.04
N GLU A 184 0.27 15.37 -17.88
CA GLU A 184 0.25 15.52 -19.33
C GLU A 184 -1.11 16.05 -19.79
N SER A 185 -2.20 15.39 -19.38
CA SER A 185 -3.56 15.72 -19.78
C SER A 185 -4.22 16.81 -18.92
N LEU A 186 -3.67 17.08 -17.73
CA LEU A 186 -4.11 18.13 -16.81
C LEU A 186 -5.65 18.19 -16.56
N GLY A 187 -6.33 17.03 -16.55
CA GLY A 187 -7.77 16.99 -16.28
C GLY A 187 -8.13 17.56 -14.90
N GLU A 188 -9.34 18.10 -14.77
CA GLU A 188 -9.84 18.74 -13.54
C GLU A 188 -10.99 17.97 -12.90
N HIS A 189 -11.24 18.18 -11.62
CA HIS A 189 -12.42 17.65 -10.93
C HIS A 189 -13.59 18.65 -10.99
N LYS A 190 -14.13 18.86 -12.20
CA LYS A 190 -15.18 19.84 -12.49
C LYS A 190 -16.26 19.24 -13.39
N LEU A 191 -17.41 19.92 -13.43
CA LEU A 191 -18.48 19.60 -14.36
C LEU A 191 -17.94 19.55 -15.81
N GLY A 192 -18.39 18.57 -16.60
CA GLY A 192 -17.86 18.32 -17.95
C GLY A 192 -16.68 17.36 -18.01
N ASN A 193 -15.93 17.16 -16.92
CA ASN A 193 -14.90 16.11 -16.84
C ASN A 193 -15.31 14.92 -15.96
N MET A 194 -16.29 15.11 -15.07
CA MET A 194 -16.84 14.03 -14.25
C MET A 194 -17.88 13.23 -15.01
N VAL A 195 -17.72 11.91 -15.07
CA VAL A 195 -18.63 11.00 -15.77
C VAL A 195 -18.92 9.74 -14.94
N PRO A 196 -20.09 9.10 -15.11
CA PRO A 196 -20.37 7.80 -14.52
C PRO A 196 -19.71 6.67 -15.31
N SER A 197 -18.99 5.81 -14.61
CA SER A 197 -18.30 4.68 -15.19
C SER A 197 -18.51 3.43 -14.36
N CYS A 198 -18.60 2.26 -14.97
CA CYS A 198 -18.54 1.01 -14.22
C CYS A 198 -17.07 0.71 -13.85
N LYS A 199 -16.86 -0.05 -12.77
CA LYS A 199 -15.50 -0.42 -12.31
C LYS A 199 -14.64 -1.05 -13.42
N LYS A 200 -15.25 -1.89 -14.28
CA LYS A 200 -14.55 -2.57 -15.38
C LYS A 200 -14.00 -1.57 -16.41
N CYS A 201 -14.82 -0.62 -16.86
CA CYS A 201 -14.42 0.39 -17.84
C CYS A 201 -13.38 1.34 -17.27
N ASN A 202 -13.58 1.83 -16.04
CA ASN A 202 -12.60 2.70 -15.37
C ASN A 202 -11.21 2.04 -15.28
N ILE A 203 -11.15 0.76 -14.85
CA ILE A 203 -9.89 0.01 -14.80
C ILE A 203 -9.27 -0.14 -16.20
N LYS A 204 -10.08 -0.45 -17.22
CA LYS A 204 -9.62 -0.64 -18.60
C LYS A 204 -9.09 0.66 -19.23
N LYS A 205 -9.72 1.80 -18.95
CA LYS A 205 -9.28 3.13 -19.42
C LYS A 205 -8.01 3.57 -18.70
N GLY A 206 -7.96 3.40 -17.38
CA GLY A 206 -6.81 3.79 -16.56
C GLY A 206 -6.47 5.28 -16.74
N ASN A 207 -5.22 5.57 -17.10
CA ASN A 207 -4.72 6.94 -17.30
C ASN A 207 -4.87 7.46 -18.74
N LYS A 208 -5.64 6.79 -19.60
CA LYS A 208 -5.95 7.29 -20.93
C LYS A 208 -7.02 8.36 -20.86
N ARG A 209 -7.03 9.27 -21.83
CA ARG A 209 -8.19 10.14 -22.06
C ARG A 209 -9.34 9.32 -22.64
N PHE A 210 -10.56 9.85 -22.55
CA PHE A 210 -11.76 9.15 -23.00
C PHE A 210 -11.75 8.94 -24.52
N ASP A 211 -11.26 9.90 -25.28
CA ASP A 211 -11.12 9.87 -26.75
C ASP A 211 -10.18 8.74 -27.18
N ASP A 212 -8.98 8.68 -26.61
CA ASP A 212 -8.02 7.59 -26.84
C ASP A 212 -8.62 6.21 -26.52
N PHE A 213 -9.36 6.13 -25.39
CA PHE A 213 -9.97 4.89 -24.96
C PHE A 213 -11.09 4.42 -25.90
N LEU A 214 -11.91 5.34 -26.40
CA LEU A 214 -12.97 5.02 -27.36
C LEU A 214 -12.39 4.60 -28.72
N ASP A 215 -11.35 5.28 -29.20
CA ASP A 215 -10.74 4.95 -30.48
C ASP A 215 -10.01 3.60 -30.46
N ASP A 216 -9.36 3.26 -29.35
CA ASP A 216 -8.79 1.92 -29.14
C ASP A 216 -9.85 0.81 -29.16
N ASN A 217 -11.06 1.09 -28.66
CA ASN A 217 -12.16 0.12 -28.68
C ASN A 217 -12.76 -0.02 -30.09
N LYS A 218 -12.84 1.07 -30.88
CA LYS A 218 -13.28 1.00 -32.29
C LYS A 218 -12.34 0.14 -33.13
N LYS A 219 -11.02 0.31 -32.99
CA LYS A 219 -10.01 -0.46 -33.74
C LYS A 219 -10.00 -1.97 -33.42
N LYS A 220 -10.57 -2.37 -32.28
CA LYS A 220 -10.66 -3.79 -31.86
C LYS A 220 -11.94 -4.49 -32.34
N ASN A 221 -12.91 -3.73 -32.84
CA ASN A 221 -14.20 -4.22 -33.32
C ASN A 221 -14.28 -4.21 -34.86
N ILE A 222 -13.14 -4.01 -35.54
CA ILE A 222 -12.93 -4.19 -36.99
C ILE A 222 -11.99 -5.37 -37.13
#